data_AF-A0A7C5W0M3-F1
#
_entry.id   AF-A0A7C5W0M3-F1
#
_cell.length_a   1.000
_cell.length_b   1.000
_cell.length_c   1.000
_cell.angle_alpha   90.00
_cell.angle_beta   90.00
_cell.angle_gamma   90.00
#
_symmetry.space_group_name_H-M   'P 1'
#
loop_
_entity.id
_entity.type
_entity.pdbx_description
1 polymer ?
#
loop_
_entity_poly.entity_id
_entity_poly.type
_entity_poly.pdbx_seq_one_letter_code
_entity_poly.pdbx_strand_id
1 'polypeptide(L)'
;MNDRTKKNVNEAFVGEAKAYQRLLMYAKKAQEEELPQIARLFRVIAESEGIHARRHFALLEKVSDTQTNLENSFQSEKMVNGVYYPKMIKEAEEDGERGAVIAFSQA
;
A
#
# COMPACT_ATOMS: atom_id res chain seq x y z
N MET A 1 -16.10 11.10 13.92
CA MET A 1 -16.62 10.55 12.64
C MET A 1 -17.36 9.26 12.97
N ASN A 2 -18.57 9.05 12.42
CA ASN A 2 -19.31 7.81 12.67
C ASN A 2 -18.70 6.62 11.92
N ASP A 3 -18.99 5.40 12.36
CA ASP A 3 -18.35 4.18 11.84
C ASP A 3 -18.58 3.97 10.35
N ARG A 4 -19.80 4.28 9.87
CA ARG A 4 -20.12 4.21 8.43
C ARG A 4 -19.22 5.14 7.62
N THR A 5 -19.04 6.38 8.07
CA THR A 5 -18.19 7.35 7.36
C THR A 5 -16.73 6.96 7.46
N LYS A 6 -16.27 6.48 8.62
CA LYS A 6 -14.89 6.00 8.80
C LYS A 6 -14.60 4.83 7.84
N LYS A 7 -15.55 3.90 7.69
CA LYS A 7 -15.46 2.79 6.72
C LYS A 7 -15.38 3.31 5.28
N ASN A 8 -16.25 4.24 4.90
CA ASN A 8 -16.23 4.83 3.55
C ASN A 8 -14.91 5.54 3.25
N VAL A 9 -14.36 6.29 4.22
CA VAL A 9 -13.05 6.96 4.06
C VAL A 9 -11.93 5.94 3.92
N ASN A 10 -11.97 4.84 4.67
CA ASN A 10 -11.01 3.75 4.53
C ASN A 10 -11.10 3.05 3.17
N GLU A 11 -12.31 2.78 2.68
CA GLU A 11 -12.53 2.22 1.34
C GLU A 11 -11.98 3.15 0.24
N ALA A 12 -12.23 4.46 0.35
CA ALA A 12 -11.66 5.46 -0.55
C ALA A 12 -10.13 5.47 -0.51
N PHE A 13 -9.54 5.53 0.69
CA PHE A 13 -8.08 5.48 0.86
C PHE A 13 -7.46 4.23 0.19
N VAL A 14 -8.03 3.04 0.44
CA VAL A 14 -7.55 1.80 -0.16
C VAL A 14 -7.70 1.82 -1.69
N GLY A 15 -8.80 2.37 -2.21
CA GLY A 15 -9.02 2.53 -3.65
C GLY A 15 -7.94 3.40 -4.30
N GLU A 16 -7.70 4.58 -3.74
CA GLU A 16 -6.71 5.54 -4.26
C GLU A 16 -5.28 5.02 -4.13
N ALA A 17 -4.92 4.37 -3.01
CA ALA A 17 -3.60 3.76 -2.84
C ALA A 17 -3.35 2.63 -3.85
N LYS A 18 -4.37 1.82 -4.15
CA LYS A 18 -4.29 0.79 -5.20
C LYS A 18 -4.15 1.42 -6.59
N ALA A 19 -4.87 2.50 -6.88
CA ALA A 19 -4.76 3.23 -8.15
C ALA A 19 -3.36 3.82 -8.34
N TYR A 20 -2.82 4.49 -7.31
CA TYR A 20 -1.46 5.00 -7.27
C TYR A 20 -0.43 3.94 -7.68
N GLN A 21 -0.42 2.80 -6.98
CA GLN A 21 0.56 1.74 -7.25
C GLN A 21 0.40 1.14 -8.65
N ARG A 22 -0.84 0.94 -9.11
CA ARG A 22 -1.14 0.43 -10.46
C ARG A 22 -0.63 1.36 -11.55
N LEU A 23 -0.86 2.66 -11.41
CA LEU A 23 -0.40 3.67 -12.36
C LEU A 23 1.14 3.74 -12.42
N LEU A 24 1.83 3.56 -11.29
CA LEU A 24 3.30 3.44 -11.29
C LEU A 24 3.78 2.20 -12.05
N MET A 25 3.09 1.05 -11.92
CA MET A 25 3.42 -0.14 -12.70
C MET A 25 3.16 0.08 -14.20
N TYR A 26 2.09 0.77 -14.56
CA TYR A 26 1.80 1.14 -15.96
C TYR A 26 2.83 2.12 -16.52
N ALA A 27 3.28 3.09 -15.71
CA ALA A 27 4.36 3.98 -16.09
C ALA A 27 5.66 3.21 -16.37
N LYS A 28 5.98 2.21 -15.54
CA LYS A 28 7.15 1.33 -15.77
C LYS A 28 7.00 0.57 -17.08
N LYS A 29 5.83 -0.03 -17.33
CA LYS A 29 5.59 -0.76 -18.57
C LYS A 29 5.69 0.14 -19.81
N ALA A 30 5.10 1.32 -19.78
CA ALA A 30 5.22 2.30 -20.86
C ALA A 30 6.67 2.76 -21.10
N GLN A 31 7.50 2.80 -20.05
CA GLN A 31 8.93 3.08 -20.19
C GLN A 31 9.68 1.94 -20.89
N GLU A 32 9.35 0.69 -20.57
CA GLU A 32 9.93 -0.51 -21.23
C GLU A 32 9.52 -0.60 -22.71
N GLU A 33 8.34 -0.10 -23.05
CA GLU A 33 7.82 -0.01 -24.43
C GLU A 33 8.32 1.24 -25.19
N GLU A 34 9.28 1.97 -24.62
CA GLU A 34 9.86 3.18 -25.22
C GLU A 34 8.82 4.29 -25.52
N LEU A 35 7.78 4.39 -24.67
CA LEU A 35 6.72 5.41 -24.73
C LEU A 35 6.89 6.45 -23.59
N PRO A 36 7.92 7.32 -23.62
CA PRO A 36 8.28 8.17 -22.49
C PRO A 36 7.21 9.21 -22.15
N GLN A 37 6.39 9.65 -23.11
CA GLN A 37 5.29 10.57 -22.87
C GLN A 37 4.15 9.91 -22.09
N ILE A 38 3.82 8.66 -22.41
CA ILE A 38 2.79 7.88 -21.72
C ILE A 38 3.26 7.50 -20.32
N ALA A 39 4.54 7.11 -20.18
CA ALA A 39 5.14 6.86 -18.88
C ALA A 39 5.07 8.10 -17.96
N ARG A 40 5.34 9.29 -18.49
CA ARG A 40 5.17 10.56 -17.75
C ARG A 40 3.72 10.82 -17.39
N LEU A 41 2.78 10.62 -18.32
CA LEU A 41 1.35 10.80 -18.06
C LEU A 41 0.89 9.92 -16.90
N PHE A 42 1.21 8.63 -16.91
CA PHE A 42 0.86 7.73 -15.82
C PHE A 42 1.46 8.15 -14.48
N ARG A 43 2.71 8.64 -14.44
CA ARG A 43 3.32 9.15 -13.20
C ARG A 43 2.60 10.39 -12.66
N VAL A 44 2.17 11.30 -13.54
CA VAL A 44 1.41 12.50 -13.14
C VAL A 44 0.06 12.12 -12.57
N ILE A 45 -0.66 11.19 -13.22
CA ILE A 45 -1.95 10.70 -12.72
C ILE A 45 -1.75 9.97 -11.38
N ALA A 46 -0.70 9.15 -11.26
CA ALA A 46 -0.35 8.51 -10.00
C ALA A 46 -0.21 9.57 -8.90
N GLU A 47 0.59 10.62 -9.11
CA GLU A 47 0.75 11.66 -8.10
C GLU A 47 -0.59 12.31 -7.66
N SER A 48 -1.53 12.47 -8.60
CA SER A 48 -2.90 12.93 -8.27
C SER A 48 -3.61 11.97 -7.30
N GLU A 49 -3.60 10.67 -7.56
CA GLU A 49 -4.21 9.69 -6.65
C GLU A 49 -3.45 9.58 -5.32
N GLY A 50 -2.13 9.80 -5.34
CA GLY A 50 -1.32 9.96 -4.14
C GLY A 50 -1.79 11.11 -3.26
N ILE A 51 -2.16 12.26 -3.86
CA ILE A 51 -2.76 13.39 -3.14
C ILE A 51 -4.11 13.00 -2.54
N HIS A 52 -4.98 12.32 -3.29
CA HIS A 52 -6.28 11.85 -2.78
C HIS A 52 -6.11 10.88 -1.61
N ALA A 53 -5.25 9.88 -1.75
CA ALA A 53 -4.94 8.92 -0.70
C ALA A 53 -4.41 9.60 0.57
N ARG A 54 -3.48 10.57 0.46
CA ARG A 54 -2.96 11.31 1.61
C ARG A 54 -4.04 12.11 2.34
N ARG A 55 -4.98 12.71 1.61
CA ARG A 55 -6.13 13.44 2.20
C ARG A 55 -7.04 12.50 2.99
N HIS A 56 -7.36 11.32 2.44
CA HIS A 56 -8.18 10.34 3.16
C HIS A 56 -7.45 9.74 4.35
N PHE A 57 -6.15 9.43 4.21
CA PHE A 57 -5.33 8.91 5.30
C PHE A 57 -5.27 9.87 6.49
N ALA A 58 -5.14 11.18 6.25
CA ALA A 58 -5.14 12.19 7.31
C ALA A 58 -6.46 12.26 8.11
N LEU A 59 -7.57 11.70 7.59
CA LEU A 59 -8.85 11.58 8.29
C LEU A 59 -8.94 10.27 9.12
N LEU A 60 -8.13 9.28 8.80
CA LEU A 60 -8.12 7.95 9.44
C LEU A 60 -7.09 7.88 10.56
N GLU A 61 -5.92 8.47 10.33
CA GLU A 61 -4.75 8.37 11.19
C GLU A 61 -4.28 9.73 11.67
N LYS A 62 -3.75 9.77 12.90
CA LYS A 62 -3.15 10.97 13.47
C LYS A 62 -1.64 10.88 13.34
N VAL A 63 -1.06 11.69 12.46
CA VAL A 63 0.39 11.88 12.39
C VAL A 63 0.84 12.63 13.65
N SER A 64 1.72 12.00 14.43
CA SER A 64 2.29 12.57 15.66
C SER A 64 3.69 13.14 15.38
N ASP A 65 4.47 13.44 16.42
CA ASP A 65 5.90 13.77 16.25
C ASP A 65 6.69 12.57 15.69
N THR A 66 7.86 12.85 15.12
CA THR A 66 8.70 11.84 14.45
C THR A 66 9.08 10.67 15.35
N GLN A 67 9.39 10.91 16.62
CA GLN A 67 9.79 9.86 17.54
C GLN A 67 8.61 8.93 17.85
N THR A 68 7.44 9.49 18.14
CA THR A 68 6.21 8.72 18.36
C THR A 68 5.82 7.92 17.12
N ASN A 69 5.90 8.52 15.93
CA ASN A 69 5.59 7.82 14.68
C ASN A 69 6.56 6.65 14.45
N LEU A 70 7.86 6.84 14.73
CA LEU A 70 8.88 5.80 14.58
C LEU A 70 8.63 4.61 15.52
N GLU A 71 8.28 4.87 16.78
CA GLU A 71 7.94 3.83 17.75
C GLU A 71 6.69 3.07 17.31
N ASN A 72 5.62 3.78 16.92
CA ASN A 72 4.39 3.16 16.44
C ASN A 72 4.65 2.28 15.20
N SER A 73 5.47 2.76 14.25
CA SER A 73 5.89 1.97 13.09
C SER A 73 6.67 0.73 13.52
N PHE A 74 7.65 0.86 14.42
CA PHE A 74 8.44 -0.29 14.88
C PHE A 74 7.57 -1.37 15.55
N GLN A 75 6.63 -0.98 16.41
CA GLN A 75 5.73 -1.94 17.06
C GLN A 75 4.79 -2.61 16.04
N SER A 76 4.29 -1.84 15.06
CA SER A 76 3.47 -2.38 13.97
C SER A 76 4.27 -3.41 13.15
N GLU A 77 5.49 -3.08 12.72
CA GLU A 77 6.36 -3.99 11.96
C GLU A 77 6.70 -5.25 12.75
N LYS A 78 6.98 -5.14 14.05
CA LYS A 78 7.24 -6.30 14.91
C LYS A 78 6.03 -7.24 14.97
N MET A 79 4.82 -6.69 15.04
CA MET A 79 3.59 -7.49 15.01
C MET A 79 3.39 -8.14 13.63
N VAL A 80 3.58 -7.39 12.55
CA VAL A 80 3.45 -7.87 11.16
C VAL A 80 4.44 -9.01 10.87
N ASN A 81 5.72 -8.80 11.14
CA ASN A 81 6.76 -9.79 10.86
C ASN A 81 6.78 -10.94 11.86
N GLY A 82 6.40 -10.68 13.12
CA GLY A 82 6.39 -11.69 14.17
C GLY A 82 5.16 -12.60 14.17
N VAL A 83 4.03 -12.13 13.65
CA VAL A 83 2.74 -12.84 13.76
C VAL A 83 2.08 -13.04 12.40
N TYR A 84 1.91 -11.97 11.63
CA TYR A 84 1.11 -12.03 10.42
C TYR A 84 1.82 -12.73 9.26
N TYR A 85 3.06 -12.36 8.90
CA TYR A 85 3.77 -13.03 7.81
C TYR A 85 4.06 -14.51 8.08
N PRO A 86 4.50 -14.95 9.27
CA PRO A 86 4.67 -16.37 9.56
C PRO A 86 3.37 -17.17 9.38
N LYS A 87 2.23 -16.59 9.79
CA LYS A 87 0.91 -17.18 9.57
C LYS A 87 0.58 -17.27 8.08
N MET A 88 0.75 -16.17 7.32
CA MET A 88 0.47 -16.13 5.88
C MET A 88 1.36 -17.08 5.07
N ILE A 89 2.63 -17.22 5.46
CA ILE A 89 3.57 -18.19 4.86
C ILE A 89 3.05 -19.61 5.08
N LYS A 90 2.69 -19.95 6.32
CA LYS A 90 2.16 -21.27 6.65
C LYS A 90 0.87 -21.59 5.86
N GLU A 91 -0.07 -20.65 5.81
CA GLU A 91 -1.30 -20.80 5.03
C GLU A 91 -1.00 -21.01 3.54
N ALA A 92 -0.08 -20.22 2.96
CA ALA A 92 0.34 -20.37 1.57
C ALA A 92 1.08 -21.70 1.29
N GLU A 93 1.83 -22.23 2.26
CA GLU A 93 2.44 -23.57 2.17
C GLU A 93 1.39 -24.67 2.18
N GLU A 94 0.37 -24.56 3.06
CA GLU A 94 -0.76 -25.50 3.15
C GLU A 94 -1.60 -25.49 1.87
N ASP A 95 -1.78 -24.32 1.25
CA ASP A 95 -2.51 -24.14 -0.01
C ASP A 95 -1.67 -24.52 -1.26
N GLY A 96 -0.35 -24.76 -1.09
CA GLY A 96 0.56 -25.08 -2.21
C GLY A 96 0.95 -23.88 -3.10
N GLU A 97 0.69 -22.66 -2.64
CA GLU A 97 0.89 -21.41 -3.39
C GLU A 97 2.33 -20.89 -3.28
N ARG A 98 3.26 -21.58 -3.93
CA ARG A 98 4.72 -21.29 -3.84
C ARG A 98 5.09 -19.84 -4.16
N GLY A 99 4.39 -19.19 -5.09
CA GLY A 99 4.63 -17.78 -5.41
C GLY A 99 4.34 -16.84 -4.23
N ALA A 100 3.26 -17.12 -3.49
CA ALA A 100 2.88 -16.36 -2.30
C ALA A 100 3.85 -16.60 -1.14
N VAL A 101 4.31 -17.85 -0.93
CA VAL A 101 5.36 -18.17 0.06
C VAL A 101 6.61 -17.33 -0.16
N ILE A 102 7.09 -17.25 -1.40
CA ILE A 102 8.28 -16.45 -1.74
C ILE A 102 8.02 -14.96 -1.50
N ALA A 103 6.86 -14.44 -1.92
CA ALA A 103 6.53 -13.03 -1.71
C ALA A 103 6.44 -12.66 -0.22
N PHE A 104 5.78 -13.49 0.60
CA PHE A 104 5.63 -13.24 2.04
C PHE A 104 6.93 -13.41 2.82
N SER A 105 7.83 -14.30 2.40
CA SER A 105 9.15 -14.48 3.05
C SER A 105 10.15 -13.36 2.76
N GLN A 106 9.85 -12.48 1.80
CA GLN A 106 10.68 -11.33 1.42
C GLN A 106 10.16 -9.99 1.95
N ALA A 107 9.01 -10.02 2.64
CA ALA A 107 8.41 -8.86 3.27
C ALA A 107 8.89 -8.73 4.72
#